data_AF-A0A382PE50-F1
#
_entry.id   AF-A0A382PE50-F1
#
_cell.length_a   1.000
_cell.length_b   1.000
_cell.length_c   1.000
_cell.angle_alpha   90.00
_cell.angle_beta   90.00
_cell.angle_gamma   90.00
#
_symmetry.space_group_name_H-M   'P 1'
#
loop_
_entity.id
_entity.type
_entity.pdbx_description
1 polymer ?
#
loop_
_entity_poly.entity_id
_entity_poly.type
_entity_poly.pdbx_seq_one_letter_code
_entity_poly.pdbx_strand_id
1 'polypeptide(L)' 'MPKSGIDLEKSIRNNKHASLITEIKFSSPAEGYIRPISDPLQIAESMISGGAQALSVLTQPHLFNGSPEYFI' A
#
# COMPACT_ATOMS: atom_id res chain seq x y z
N MET A 1 2.62 1.45 -16.69
CA MET A 1 3.79 1.01 -15.90
C MET A 1 4.12 -0.44 -16.23
N PRO A 2 5.40 -0.83 -16.26
CA PRO A 2 5.78 -2.23 -16.38
C PRO A 2 5.22 -3.04 -15.20
N LYS A 3 4.98 -4.34 -15.42
CA LYS A 3 4.60 -5.24 -14.33
C LYS A 3 5.75 -5.31 -13.31
N SER A 4 5.41 -5.50 -12.04
CA SER A 4 6.41 -5.82 -11.01
C SER A 4 7.20 -7.07 -11.41
N GLY A 5 8.50 -7.07 -11.15
CA GLY A 5 9.34 -8.26 -11.26
C GLY A 5 9.12 -9.27 -10.12
N ILE A 6 8.31 -8.92 -9.13
CA ILE A 6 7.97 -9.76 -7.98
C ILE A 6 6.63 -10.48 -8.25
N ASP A 7 6.66 -11.81 -8.15
CA ASP A 7 5.46 -12.64 -8.17
C ASP A 7 4.82 -12.64 -6.77
N LEU A 8 3.63 -12.04 -6.67
CA LEU A 8 2.90 -11.90 -5.41
C LEU A 8 2.48 -13.25 -4.82
N GLU A 9 1.96 -14.16 -5.63
CA GLU A 9 1.52 -15.47 -5.16
C GLU A 9 2.70 -16.25 -4.59
N LYS A 10 3.82 -16.26 -5.31
CA LYS A 10 5.05 -16.91 -4.88
C LYS A 10 5.61 -16.27 -3.61
N SER A 11 5.57 -14.93 -3.51
CA SER A 11 6.00 -14.18 -2.32
C SER A 11 5.18 -14.55 -1.09
N ILE A 12 3.85 -14.69 -1.24
CA ILE A 12 2.95 -15.07 -0.16
C ILE A 12 3.15 -16.53 0.27
N ARG A 13 3.22 -17.46 -0.69
CA ARG A 13 3.34 -18.90 -0.42
C ARG A 13 4.67 -19.30 0.20
N ASN A 14 5.75 -18.60 -0.14
CA ASN A 14 7.10 -18.92 0.35
C ASN A 14 7.46 -18.21 1.66
N ASN A 15 6.61 -17.31 2.15
CA ASN A 15 6.84 -16.66 3.43
C ASN A 15 6.66 -17.68 4.57
N LYS A 16 7.63 -17.73 5.49
CA LYS A 16 7.59 -18.63 6.65
C LYS A 16 6.55 -18.17 7.70
N HIS A 17 6.20 -16.90 7.67
CA HIS A 17 5.23 -16.29 8.57
C HIS A 17 3.99 -15.84 7.81
N ALA A 18 2.99 -15.34 8.54
CA ALA A 18 1.83 -14.72 7.92
C ALA A 18 2.27 -13.58 7.00
N SER A 19 1.86 -13.65 5.73
CA SER A 19 2.17 -12.61 4.76
C SER A 19 1.29 -11.39 4.98
N LEU A 20 1.93 -10.22 5.09
CA LEU A 20 1.24 -8.96 5.26
C LEU A 20 1.16 -8.24 3.91
N ILE A 21 -0.07 -7.93 3.50
CA ILE A 21 -0.34 -6.92 2.47
C ILE A 21 -0.77 -5.67 3.23
N THR A 22 0.09 -4.67 3.28
CA THR A 22 -0.19 -3.44 4.03
C THR A 22 -0.79 -2.40 3.11
N GLU A 23 -1.69 -1.58 3.63
CA GLU A 23 -2.46 -0.63 2.83
C GLU A 23 -2.15 0.84 3.19
N ILE A 24 -1.79 1.64 2.19
CA ILE A 24 -1.65 3.09 2.30
C ILE A 24 -3.03 3.72 2.03
N LYS A 25 -3.70 4.15 3.09
CA LYS A 25 -5.05 4.74 3.07
C LYS A 25 -5.14 5.93 4.02
N PHE A 26 -5.57 7.09 3.51
CA PHE A 26 -5.67 8.33 4.29
C PHE A 26 -7.10 8.60 4.79
N SER A 27 -8.12 8.18 4.05
CA SER A 27 -9.52 8.22 4.48
C SER A 27 -10.32 7.02 3.97
N SER A 28 -11.54 6.87 4.46
CA SER A 28 -12.52 5.95 3.88
C SER A 28 -13.95 6.44 4.15
N PRO A 29 -14.96 5.97 3.39
CA PRO A 29 -16.37 6.30 3.67
C PRO A 29 -16.84 5.87 5.06
N ALA A 30 -16.31 4.77 5.59
CA ALA A 30 -16.72 4.22 6.88
C ALA A 30 -16.07 4.95 8.07
N GLU A 31 -14.78 5.23 7.97
CA GLU A 31 -13.98 5.78 9.09
C GLU A 31 -13.68 7.28 8.96
N GLY A 32 -14.11 7.93 7.87
CA GLY A 32 -13.74 9.32 7.59
C GLY A 32 -12.23 9.47 7.41
N TYR A 33 -11.63 10.50 8.02
CA TYR A 33 -10.18 10.75 7.99
C TYR A 33 -9.44 9.83 8.96
N ILE A 34 -8.57 8.98 8.41
CA ILE A 34 -7.79 7.98 9.17
C ILE A 34 -6.42 8.54 9.53
N ARG A 35 -5.77 9.22 8.58
CA ARG A 35 -4.42 9.76 8.74
C ARG A 35 -4.26 11.03 7.89
N PRO A 36 -3.55 12.07 8.37
CA PRO A 36 -3.15 13.19 7.52
C PRO A 36 -2.41 12.71 6.26
N ILE A 37 -2.70 13.34 5.12
CA ILE A 37 -1.99 13.08 3.87
C ILE A 37 -0.51 13.38 4.11
N SER A 38 0.31 12.38 3.85
CA SER A 38 1.77 12.43 4.00
C SER A 38 2.41 11.68 2.84
N ASP A 39 3.72 11.82 2.68
CA ASP A 39 4.47 11.23 1.58
C ASP A 39 4.25 9.70 1.51
N PRO A 40 3.58 9.19 0.47
CA PRO A 40 3.29 7.76 0.33
C PRO A 40 4.58 6.93 0.17
N LEU A 41 5.67 7.52 -0.33
CA LEU A 41 6.95 6.82 -0.47
C LEU A 41 7.54 6.47 0.89
N GLN A 42 7.59 7.43 1.81
CA GLN A 42 8.07 7.20 3.18
C GLN A 42 7.22 6.17 3.93
N ILE A 43 5.90 6.16 3.70
CA ILE A 43 5.01 5.15 4.28
C ILE A 43 5.31 3.77 3.70
N ALA A 44 5.47 3.68 2.37
CA ALA A 44 5.81 2.44 1.68
C ALA A 44 7.14 1.87 2.18
N GLU A 45 8.19 2.69 2.29
CA GLU A 45 9.50 2.29 2.82
C GLU A 45 9.39 1.76 4.25
N SER A 46 8.63 2.46 5.11
CA SER A 46 8.39 2.02 6.48
C SER A 46 7.68 0.67 6.53
N MET A 47 6.64 0.48 5.73
CA MET A 47 5.90 -0.79 5.65
C MET A 47 6.77 -1.94 5.14
N ILE A 48 7.59 -1.70 4.12
CA ILE A 48 8.55 -2.69 3.59
C ILE A 48 9.56 -3.05 4.68
N SER A 49 10.15 -2.07 5.37
CA SER A 49 11.06 -2.33 6.50
C SER A 49 10.40 -3.07 7.67
N GLY A 50 9.08 -2.90 7.83
CA GLY A 50 8.25 -3.60 8.79
C GLY A 50 7.87 -5.03 8.41
N GLY A 51 8.29 -5.50 7.22
CA GLY A 51 8.05 -6.88 6.76
C GLY A 51 6.81 -7.06 5.87
N ALA A 52 6.31 -5.98 5.25
CA ALA A 52 5.26 -6.10 4.24
C ALA A 52 5.74 -6.92 3.02
N GLN A 53 4.96 -7.93 2.62
CA GLN A 53 5.22 -8.71 1.41
C GLN A 53 4.66 -8.04 0.15
N ALA A 54 3.69 -7.15 0.33
CA ALA A 54 3.12 -6.33 -0.74
C ALA A 54 2.46 -5.08 -0.17
N LEU A 55 2.26 -4.10 -1.04
CA LEU A 55 1.58 -2.86 -0.74
C LEU A 55 0.27 -2.78 -1.54
N SER A 56 -0.82 -2.45 -0.86
CA SER A 56 -2.04 -1.90 -1.44
C SER A 56 -1.97 -0.38 -1.32
N VAL A 57 -2.15 0.36 -2.41
CA VAL A 57 -2.11 1.83 -2.40
C VAL A 57 -3.40 2.35 -3.00
N LEU A 58 -4.15 3.11 -2.22
CA LEU A 58 -5.40 3.70 -2.69
C LEU A 58 -5.07 4.85 -3.65
N THR A 59 -5.58 4.74 -4.88
CA THR A 59 -5.41 5.77 -5.93
C THR A 59 -6.66 6.61 -6.13
N GLN A 60 -7.77 6.30 -5.45
CA GLN A 60 -9.03 7.01 -5.61
C GLN A 60 -9.05 8.29 -4.75
N PRO A 61 -9.28 9.48 -5.34
CA PRO A 61 -9.12 10.74 -4.62
C PRO A 61 -10.31 11.11 -3.71
N HIS A 62 -11.55 10.97 -4.17
CA HIS A 62 -12.69 11.60 -3.47
C HIS A 62 -13.11 10.93 -2.16
N LEU A 63 -12.98 9.61 -2.05
CA LEU A 63 -13.41 8.83 -0.88
C LEU A 63 -12.23 8.41 0.00
N PHE A 64 -11.07 8.19 -0.61
CA PHE A 64 -9.89 7.66 0.07
C PHE A 64 -8.73 8.64 0.21
N ASN A 65 -8.85 9.85 -0.36
CA ASN A 65 -7.78 10.84 -0.46
C ASN A 65 -6.48 10.22 -1.05
N GLY A 66 -6.65 9.27 -1.97
CA GLY A 66 -5.57 8.67 -2.73
C GLY A 66 -5.26 9.47 -4.00
N SER A 67 -4.28 9.03 -4.77
CA SER A 67 -4.00 9.62 -6.07
C SER A 67 -3.32 8.61 -7.02
N PRO A 68 -3.67 8.61 -8.32
CA PRO A 68 -2.92 7.85 -9.32
C PRO A 68 -1.54 8.47 -9.62
N GLU A 69 -1.31 9.74 -9.29
CA GLU A 69 -0.02 10.44 -9.49
C GLU A 69 1.13 9.82 -8.68
N TYR A 70 0.83 9.00 -7.66
CA TYR A 70 1.84 8.21 -6.96
C TYR A 70 2.60 7.23 -7.86
N PHE A 71 2.05 6.92 -9.04
CA PHE A 71 2.59 5.96 -10.00
C PHE A 71 2.78 6.57 -11.40
N ILE A 72 3.08 7.87 -11.50
CA ILE A 72 3.39 8.54 -12.77
C ILE A 72 4.86 8.93 -12.78
#